data_AF-A0A414PSR1-F1
#
_entry.id   AF-A0A414PSR1-F1
#
_cell.length_a   1.000
_cell.length_b   1.000
_cell.length_c   1.000
_cell.angle_alpha   90.00
_cell.angle_beta   90.00
_cell.angle_gamma   90.00
#
_symmetry.space_group_name_H-M   'P 1'
#
loop_
_entity.id
_entity.type
_entity.pdbx_description
1 polymer ?
#
loop_
_entity_poly.entity_id
_entity_poly.type
_entity_poly.pdbx_seq_one_letter_code
_entity_poly.pdbx_strand_id
1 'polypeptide(L)'
;MFLLSSVLSIVLLFLLSLLMPVMSFALPIYKIKKMKNFTFREKLIANIIVIILIGLINPWLTPFYLGFFIVIESLYNYFISKGDKVKKFDRIVIISLVTTALMTGLLFLLKDDINNNMGLLMEVYEKNFQISKAESLEVFEMIKNSAVYYIFIYTILSVFAMYISLDIKDYSQWEISFEWLLIYLLGYFAIHLFKIDNFYTNNILGIGECIFIFFGVKTLYSVFSKKIKYKGIANMIAVMLGLLFPFGTFVIGVFGGFKIDKIKINEKK
;
A
#
# COMPACT_ATOMS: atom_id res chain seq x y z
N MET A 1 2.78 7.19 -32.62
CA MET A 1 2.75 8.38 -31.74
C MET A 1 2.19 8.08 -30.35
N PHE A 2 1.05 7.38 -30.21
CA PHE A 2 0.45 7.04 -28.91
C PHE A 2 1.32 6.16 -27.99
N LEU A 3 2.05 5.19 -28.53
CA LEU A 3 2.85 4.26 -27.73
C LEU A 3 4.09 4.94 -27.11
N LEU A 4 4.84 5.73 -27.90
CA LEU A 4 6.01 6.47 -27.43
C LEU A 4 5.66 7.49 -26.33
N SER A 5 4.59 8.27 -26.52
CA SER A 5 4.11 9.22 -25.51
C SER A 5 3.68 8.51 -24.21
N SER A 6 3.08 7.32 -24.33
CA SER A 6 2.68 6.52 -23.16
C SER A 6 3.90 5.98 -22.41
N VAL A 7 4.90 5.46 -23.14
CA VAL A 7 6.17 4.99 -22.58
C VAL A 7 6.88 6.11 -21.82
N LEU A 8 7.04 7.29 -22.42
CA LEU A 8 7.69 8.44 -21.78
C LEU A 8 6.93 8.89 -20.53
N SER A 9 5.59 8.91 -20.59
CA SER A 9 4.75 9.25 -19.43
C SER A 9 4.91 8.23 -18.30
N ILE A 10 5.01 6.95 -18.61
CA ILE A 10 5.25 5.88 -17.63
C ILE A 10 6.61 6.05 -16.97
N VAL A 11 7.68 6.31 -17.73
CA VAL A 11 9.01 6.56 -17.18
C VAL A 11 9.01 7.80 -16.29
N LEU A 12 8.37 8.88 -16.72
CA LEU A 12 8.30 10.11 -15.94
C LEU A 12 7.50 9.94 -14.65
N LEU A 13 6.36 9.24 -14.70
CA LEU A 13 5.57 8.90 -13.50
C LEU A 13 6.31 7.94 -12.57
N PHE A 14 7.13 7.04 -13.12
CA PHE A 14 8.01 6.20 -12.32
C PHE A 14 9.06 7.03 -11.59
N LEU A 15 9.77 7.93 -12.28
CA LEU A 15 10.73 8.83 -11.63
C LEU A 15 10.05 9.73 -10.58
N LEU A 16 8.85 10.23 -10.87
CA LEU A 16 8.06 11.00 -9.91
C LEU A 16 7.72 10.19 -8.67
N SER A 17 7.39 8.90 -8.84
CA SER A 17 7.10 8.00 -7.70
C SER A 17 8.31 7.74 -6.81
N LEU A 18 9.53 7.83 -7.35
CA LEU A 18 10.76 7.73 -6.56
C LEU A 18 11.02 9.02 -5.76
N LEU A 19 10.72 10.19 -6.35
CA LEU A 19 10.90 11.49 -5.70
C LEU A 19 9.82 11.80 -4.65
N MET A 20 8.58 11.42 -4.94
CA MET A 20 7.43 11.62 -4.08
C MET A 20 6.72 10.27 -3.89
N PRO A 21 7.19 9.44 -2.95
CA PRO A 21 6.63 8.09 -2.71
C PRO A 21 5.10 8.11 -2.51
N VAL A 22 4.57 9.13 -1.83
CA VAL A 22 3.11 9.29 -1.61
C VAL A 22 2.32 9.35 -2.92
N MET A 23 2.92 9.80 -4.02
CA MET A 23 2.28 9.91 -5.35
C MET A 23 2.44 8.65 -6.22
N SER A 24 3.02 7.58 -5.68
CA SER A 24 3.28 6.34 -6.42
C SER A 24 2.03 5.70 -7.02
N PHE A 25 0.85 5.91 -6.43
CA PHE A 25 -0.43 5.44 -6.97
C PHE A 25 -0.78 6.03 -8.36
N ALA A 26 -0.18 7.18 -8.74
CA ALA A 26 -0.45 7.84 -10.02
C ALA A 26 -0.01 6.99 -11.22
N LEU A 27 1.12 6.30 -11.10
CA LEU A 27 1.65 5.43 -12.15
C LEU A 27 0.70 4.27 -12.51
N PRO A 28 0.28 3.41 -11.56
CA PRO A 28 -0.65 2.33 -11.88
C PRO A 28 -2.01 2.86 -12.35
N ILE A 29 -2.52 3.99 -11.83
CA ILE A 29 -3.73 4.63 -12.39
C ILE A 29 -3.54 4.97 -13.87
N TYR A 30 -2.43 5.65 -14.20
CA TYR A 30 -2.15 6.05 -15.57
C TYR A 30 -2.11 4.83 -16.49
N LYS A 31 -1.36 3.78 -16.09
CA LYS A 31 -1.26 2.55 -16.87
C LYS A 31 -2.61 1.89 -17.07
N ILE A 32 -3.38 1.69 -16.00
CA ILE A 32 -4.72 1.08 -16.05
C ILE A 32 -5.64 1.87 -16.99
N LYS A 33 -5.69 3.21 -16.90
CA LYS A 33 -6.56 4.05 -17.74
C LYS A 33 -6.08 4.10 -19.19
N LYS A 34 -4.79 4.38 -19.41
CA LYS A 34 -4.23 4.64 -20.74
C LYS A 34 -4.06 3.35 -21.55
N MET A 35 -3.58 2.29 -20.91
CA MET A 35 -3.32 1.01 -21.58
C MET A 35 -4.57 0.15 -21.66
N LYS A 36 -5.74 0.59 -21.15
CA LYS A 36 -7.01 -0.15 -21.29
C LYS A 36 -7.32 -0.54 -22.73
N ASN A 37 -7.04 0.37 -23.67
CA ASN A 37 -7.33 0.19 -25.09
C ASN A 37 -6.20 -0.49 -25.86
N PHE A 38 -5.08 -0.82 -25.21
CA PHE A 38 -3.95 -1.47 -25.85
C PHE A 38 -4.22 -2.98 -25.93
N THR A 39 -3.84 -3.58 -27.05
CA THR A 39 -3.74 -5.03 -27.19
C THR A 39 -2.70 -5.58 -26.22
N PHE A 40 -2.77 -6.88 -25.91
CA PHE A 40 -1.78 -7.54 -25.04
C PHE A 40 -0.34 -7.36 -25.56
N ARG A 41 -0.14 -7.44 -26.89
CA ARG A 41 1.17 -7.22 -27.52
C ARG A 41 1.68 -5.80 -27.31
N GLU A 42 0.84 -4.78 -27.49
CA GLU A 42 1.21 -3.38 -27.26
C GLU A 42 1.55 -3.11 -25.80
N LYS A 43 0.83 -3.73 -24.85
CA LYS A 43 1.15 -3.64 -23.41
C LYS A 43 2.53 -4.22 -23.10
N LEU A 44 2.84 -5.39 -23.65
CA LEU A 44 4.15 -6.02 -23.47
C LEU A 44 5.27 -5.16 -24.06
N ILE A 45 5.12 -4.71 -25.32
CA ILE A 45 6.11 -3.87 -25.99
C ILE A 45 6.36 -2.59 -25.20
N ALA A 46 5.30 -1.90 -24.75
CA ALA A 46 5.43 -0.69 -23.96
C ALA A 46 6.19 -0.95 -22.64
N ASN A 47 5.87 -2.03 -21.92
CA ASN A 47 6.57 -2.37 -20.68
C ASN A 47 8.04 -2.76 -20.91
N ILE A 48 8.36 -3.48 -21.99
CA ILE A 48 9.75 -3.82 -22.35
C ILE A 48 10.56 -2.54 -22.61
N ILE A 49 10.01 -1.60 -23.40
CA ILE A 49 10.69 -0.34 -23.69
C ILE A 49 10.89 0.47 -22.40
N VAL A 50 9.88 0.52 -21.52
CA VAL A 50 10.00 1.19 -20.21
C VAL A 50 11.11 0.57 -19.36
N ILE A 51 11.19 -0.76 -19.30
CA ILE A 51 12.24 -1.49 -18.57
C ILE A 51 13.61 -1.13 -19.11
N ILE A 52 13.79 -1.12 -20.43
CA ILE A 52 15.06 -0.73 -21.07
C ILE A 52 15.43 0.70 -20.69
N LEU A 53 14.49 1.65 -20.79
CA LEU A 53 14.75 3.05 -20.46
C LEU A 53 15.08 3.25 -18.96
N ILE A 54 14.36 2.58 -18.06
CA ILE A 54 14.66 2.61 -16.62
C ILE A 54 16.05 2.01 -16.36
N GLY A 55 16.36 0.88 -16.99
CA GLY A 55 17.66 0.22 -16.86
C GLY A 55 18.82 1.06 -17.38
N LEU A 56 18.61 1.86 -18.43
CA LEU A 56 19.61 2.82 -18.93
C LEU A 56 19.85 3.98 -17.96
N ILE A 57 18.84 4.40 -17.19
CA ILE A 57 19.00 5.42 -16.14
C ILE A 57 19.76 4.82 -14.96
N ASN A 58 19.24 3.71 -14.43
CA ASN A 58 19.88 2.94 -13.37
C ASN A 58 19.31 1.50 -13.35
N PRO A 59 20.12 0.47 -13.64
CA PRO A 59 19.68 -0.93 -13.64
C PRO A 59 18.97 -1.36 -12.34
N TRP A 60 19.39 -0.82 -11.19
CA TRP A 60 18.84 -1.13 -9.87
C TRP A 60 17.39 -0.69 -9.68
N LEU A 61 16.89 0.21 -10.52
CA LEU A 61 15.49 0.65 -10.47
C LEU A 61 14.52 -0.33 -11.15
N THR A 62 15.04 -1.21 -12.01
CA THR A 62 14.23 -2.17 -12.78
C THR A 62 13.47 -3.15 -11.88
N PRO A 63 14.10 -3.78 -10.85
CA PRO A 63 13.39 -4.61 -9.88
C PRO A 63 12.22 -3.90 -9.20
N PHE A 64 12.36 -2.62 -8.83
CA PHE A 64 11.29 -1.86 -8.20
C PHE A 64 10.12 -1.61 -9.15
N TYR A 65 10.40 -1.30 -10.42
CA TYR A 65 9.36 -1.15 -11.43
C TYR A 65 8.56 -2.45 -11.62
N LEU A 66 9.27 -3.59 -11.72
CA LEU A 66 8.68 -4.91 -11.90
C LEU A 66 7.92 -5.37 -10.64
N GLY A 67 8.57 -5.38 -9.49
CA GLY A 67 8.04 -5.91 -8.24
C GLY A 67 6.90 -5.09 -7.65
N PHE A 68 6.88 -3.78 -7.89
CA PHE A 68 5.85 -2.91 -7.36
C PHE A 68 4.77 -2.62 -8.40
N PHE A 69 5.09 -1.89 -9.46
CA PHE A 69 4.09 -1.33 -10.35
C PHE A 69 3.46 -2.35 -11.30
N ILE A 70 4.27 -3.25 -11.89
CA ILE A 70 3.76 -4.29 -12.77
C ILE A 70 2.90 -5.30 -12.00
N VAL A 71 3.30 -5.67 -10.78
CA VAL A 71 2.53 -6.57 -9.91
C VAL A 71 1.17 -5.95 -9.57
N ILE A 72 1.13 -4.71 -9.09
CA ILE A 72 -0.12 -4.01 -8.75
C ILE A 72 -1.06 -3.97 -9.96
N GLU A 73 -0.55 -3.56 -11.13
CA GLU A 73 -1.35 -3.50 -12.36
C GLU A 73 -1.88 -4.88 -12.77
N SER A 74 -1.03 -5.90 -12.73
CA SER A 74 -1.38 -7.26 -13.15
C SER A 74 -2.47 -7.85 -12.25
N LEU A 75 -2.32 -7.71 -10.92
CA LEU A 75 -3.30 -8.20 -9.96
C LEU A 75 -4.61 -7.40 -10.01
N TYR A 76 -4.55 -6.09 -10.19
CA TYR A 76 -5.75 -5.27 -10.40
C TYR A 76 -6.55 -5.77 -11.62
N ASN A 77 -5.88 -5.94 -12.77
CA ASN A 77 -6.53 -6.43 -13.99
C ASN A 77 -7.07 -7.86 -13.80
N TYR A 78 -6.35 -8.71 -13.09
CA TYR A 78 -6.81 -10.05 -12.72
C TYR A 78 -8.13 -10.00 -11.94
N PHE A 79 -8.23 -9.17 -10.89
CA PHE A 79 -9.45 -9.07 -10.11
C PHE A 79 -10.61 -8.44 -10.90
N ILE A 80 -10.34 -7.45 -11.76
CA ILE A 80 -11.37 -6.91 -12.65
C ILE A 80 -11.92 -8.00 -13.59
N SER A 81 -11.06 -8.88 -14.11
CA SER A 81 -11.49 -10.00 -14.97
C SER A 81 -12.38 -11.01 -14.25
N LYS A 82 -12.27 -11.13 -12.91
CA LYS A 82 -13.08 -12.03 -12.08
C LYS A 82 -14.43 -11.43 -11.68
N GLY A 83 -14.71 -10.16 -12.03
CA GLY A 83 -15.95 -9.47 -11.68
C GLY A 83 -16.08 -9.25 -10.17
N ASP A 84 -17.30 -9.32 -9.65
CA ASP A 84 -17.63 -8.99 -8.25
C ASP A 84 -17.48 -10.16 -7.25
N LYS A 85 -16.80 -11.25 -7.65
CA LYS A 85 -16.63 -12.44 -6.81
C LYS A 85 -15.80 -12.20 -5.54
N VAL A 86 -14.94 -11.18 -5.55
CA VAL A 86 -14.07 -10.81 -4.42
C VAL A 86 -14.41 -9.40 -3.99
N LYS A 87 -14.60 -9.14 -2.69
CA LYS A 87 -14.95 -7.80 -2.23
C LYS A 87 -13.82 -6.81 -2.56
N LYS A 88 -14.15 -5.56 -2.89
CA LYS A 88 -13.16 -4.57 -3.35
C LYS A 88 -12.03 -4.34 -2.34
N PHE A 89 -12.34 -4.28 -1.05
CA PHE A 89 -11.31 -4.08 -0.02
C PHE A 89 -10.44 -5.32 0.17
N ASP A 90 -10.98 -6.54 0.00
CA ASP A 90 -10.17 -7.75 0.01
C ASP A 90 -9.14 -7.75 -1.13
N ARG A 91 -9.51 -7.25 -2.31
CA ARG A 91 -8.57 -7.09 -3.43
C ARG A 91 -7.43 -6.15 -3.05
N ILE A 92 -7.73 -5.03 -2.40
CA ILE A 92 -6.73 -4.07 -1.92
C ILE A 92 -5.75 -4.80 -0.98
N VAL A 93 -6.25 -5.51 0.01
CA VAL A 93 -5.42 -6.25 0.97
C VAL A 93 -4.56 -7.31 0.27
N ILE A 94 -5.12 -8.12 -0.62
CA ILE A 94 -4.39 -9.17 -1.34
C ILE A 94 -3.29 -8.58 -2.21
N ILE A 95 -3.60 -7.56 -3.01
CA ILE A 95 -2.61 -6.89 -3.86
C ILE A 95 -1.47 -6.36 -2.99
N SER A 96 -1.80 -5.70 -1.89
CA SER A 96 -0.79 -5.14 -0.99
C SER A 96 0.10 -6.19 -0.35
N LEU A 97 -0.46 -7.31 0.13
CA LEU A 97 0.31 -8.40 0.71
C LEU A 97 1.24 -9.07 -0.32
N VAL A 98 0.72 -9.37 -1.51
CA VAL A 98 1.51 -10.02 -2.58
C VAL A 98 2.64 -9.10 -3.05
N THR A 99 2.36 -7.82 -3.31
CA THR A 99 3.38 -6.85 -3.68
C THR A 99 4.41 -6.65 -2.57
N THR A 100 3.99 -6.61 -1.30
CA THR A 100 4.93 -6.51 -0.16
C THR A 100 5.86 -7.72 -0.08
N ALA A 101 5.33 -8.93 -0.23
CA ALA A 101 6.12 -10.15 -0.21
C ALA A 101 7.16 -10.17 -1.34
N LEU A 102 6.76 -9.80 -2.56
CA LEU A 102 7.67 -9.70 -3.71
C LEU A 102 8.73 -8.62 -3.50
N MET A 103 8.35 -7.42 -3.03
CA MET A 103 9.30 -6.35 -2.75
C MET A 103 10.28 -6.72 -1.65
N THR A 104 9.82 -7.38 -0.58
CA THR A 104 10.69 -7.87 0.49
C THR A 104 11.68 -8.89 -0.05
N GLY A 105 11.23 -9.84 -0.88
CA GLY A 105 12.11 -10.80 -1.55
C GLY A 105 13.14 -10.13 -2.46
N LEU A 106 12.73 -9.12 -3.24
CA LEU A 106 13.64 -8.34 -4.09
C LEU A 106 14.68 -7.57 -3.27
N LEU A 107 14.26 -6.89 -2.20
CA LEU A 107 15.20 -6.17 -1.32
C LEU A 107 16.15 -7.11 -0.60
N PHE A 108 15.71 -8.32 -0.26
CA PHE A 108 16.59 -9.35 0.29
C PHE A 108 17.69 -9.77 -0.69
N LEU A 109 17.37 -9.87 -1.99
CA LEU A 109 18.37 -10.15 -3.04
C LEU A 109 19.35 -8.98 -3.24
N LEU A 110 18.95 -7.76 -2.89
CA LEU A 110 19.72 -6.52 -3.02
C LEU A 110 20.35 -6.06 -1.68
N LYS A 111 20.36 -6.92 -0.67
CA LYS A 111 20.68 -6.54 0.72
C LYS A 111 22.06 -5.90 0.87
N ASP A 112 23.06 -6.35 0.11
CA ASP A 112 24.45 -5.92 0.29
C ASP A 112 24.61 -4.47 -0.22
N ASP A 113 24.04 -4.15 -1.38
CA ASP A 113 23.99 -2.79 -1.91
C ASP A 113 23.14 -1.86 -1.04
N ILE A 114 22.03 -2.34 -0.50
CA ILE A 114 21.19 -1.58 0.44
C ILE A 114 21.96 -1.25 1.71
N ASN A 115 22.67 -2.23 2.30
CA ASN A 115 23.45 -2.01 3.52
C ASN A 115 24.59 -0.99 3.29
N ASN A 116 25.28 -1.06 2.14
CA ASN A 116 26.32 -0.10 1.78
C ASN A 116 25.76 1.33 1.67
N ASN A 117 24.60 1.49 1.01
CA ASN A 117 23.93 2.78 0.88
C ASN A 117 23.36 3.29 2.22
N MET A 118 22.88 2.40 3.09
CA MET A 118 22.44 2.75 4.45
C MET A 118 23.60 3.34 5.26
N GLY A 119 24.82 2.79 5.15
CA GLY A 119 26.00 3.33 5.83
C GLY A 119 26.31 4.77 5.41
N LEU A 120 26.26 5.07 4.11
CA LEU A 120 26.42 6.44 3.61
C LEU A 120 25.31 7.37 4.11
N LEU A 121 24.07 6.88 4.16
CA LEU A 121 22.94 7.64 4.67
C LEU A 121 23.11 7.96 6.17
N MET A 122 23.59 6.99 6.95
CA MET A 122 23.87 7.18 8.38
C MET A 122 24.89 8.31 8.61
N GLU A 123 25.98 8.34 7.86
CA GLU A 123 27.00 9.40 7.97
C GLU A 123 26.41 10.79 7.67
N VAL A 124 25.52 10.88 6.67
CA VAL A 124 24.80 12.12 6.35
C VAL A 124 23.87 12.54 7.48
N TYR A 125 23.17 11.58 8.10
CA TYR A 125 22.28 11.85 9.24
C TYR A 125 23.05 12.31 10.47
N GLU A 126 24.14 11.62 10.82
CA GLU A 126 25.05 11.99 11.91
C GLU A 126 25.57 13.42 11.74
N LYS A 127 26.02 13.76 10.52
CA LYS A 127 26.56 15.09 10.21
C LYS A 127 25.50 16.20 10.24
N ASN A 128 24.31 15.94 9.70
CA ASN A 128 23.29 16.98 9.52
C ASN A 128 22.38 17.18 10.73
N PHE A 129 22.11 16.11 11.48
CA PHE A 129 21.23 16.16 12.66
C PHE A 129 22.01 16.18 13.99
N GLN A 130 23.35 16.13 13.95
CA GLN A 130 24.22 16.11 15.12
C GLN A 130 23.91 14.96 16.08
N ILE A 131 23.44 13.84 15.55
CA ILE A 131 23.19 12.62 16.32
C ILE A 131 24.47 11.79 16.41
N SER A 132 24.63 11.08 17.51
CA SER A 132 25.74 10.16 17.70
C SER A 132 25.61 8.94 16.79
N LYS A 133 26.75 8.27 16.52
CA LYS A 133 26.77 7.00 15.79
C LYS A 133 25.92 5.92 16.45
N ALA A 134 25.83 5.90 17.78
CA ALA A 134 25.02 4.94 18.52
C ALA A 134 23.52 5.17 18.28
N GLU A 135 23.06 6.42 18.35
CA GLU A 135 21.67 6.80 18.06
C GLU A 135 21.31 6.53 16.59
N SER A 136 22.23 6.84 15.67
CA SER A 136 22.09 6.52 14.24
C SER A 136 21.92 5.01 14.03
N LEU A 137 22.75 4.18 14.66
CA LEU A 137 22.62 2.72 14.59
C LEU A 137 21.25 2.23 15.08
N GLU A 138 20.77 2.74 16.21
CA GLU A 138 19.47 2.37 16.77
C GLU A 138 18.31 2.71 15.82
N VAL A 139 18.32 3.90 15.22
CA VAL A 139 17.30 4.33 14.25
C VAL A 139 17.31 3.42 13.01
N PHE A 140 18.48 3.14 12.45
CA PHE A 140 18.59 2.33 11.24
C PHE A 140 18.30 0.84 11.52
N GLU A 141 18.61 0.35 12.72
CA GLU A 141 18.19 -0.98 13.18
C GLU A 141 16.67 -1.06 13.34
N MET A 142 16.03 -0.04 13.91
CA MET A 142 14.56 0.04 13.99
C MET A 142 13.92 0.04 12.59
N ILE A 143 14.49 0.78 11.63
CA ILE A 143 14.03 0.81 10.24
C ILE A 143 14.15 -0.58 9.61
N LYS A 144 15.30 -1.24 9.78
CA LYS A 144 15.56 -2.58 9.24
C LYS A 144 14.61 -3.62 9.84
N ASN A 145 14.43 -3.59 11.15
CA ASN A 145 13.55 -4.50 11.87
C ASN A 145 12.08 -4.32 11.47
N SER A 146 11.66 -3.09 11.12
CA SER A 146 10.29 -2.78 10.68
C SER A 146 10.12 -2.69 9.15
N ALA A 147 11.12 -3.09 8.37
CA ALA A 147 11.15 -2.84 6.92
C ALA A 147 9.94 -3.45 6.19
N VAL A 148 9.56 -4.68 6.55
CA VAL A 148 8.42 -5.38 5.90
C VAL A 148 7.11 -4.63 6.15
N TYR A 149 6.90 -4.17 7.37
CA TYR A 149 5.75 -3.37 7.76
C TYR A 149 5.72 -2.02 7.03
N TYR A 150 6.85 -1.34 6.91
CA TYR A 150 6.92 -0.08 6.15
C TYR A 150 6.67 -0.26 4.66
N ILE A 151 7.21 -1.32 4.06
CA ILE A 151 6.87 -1.69 2.66
C ILE A 151 5.37 -1.95 2.54
N PHE A 152 4.76 -2.62 3.54
CA PHE A 152 3.33 -2.86 3.54
C PHE A 152 2.52 -1.56 3.62
N ILE A 153 2.82 -0.66 4.57
CA ILE A 153 2.16 0.66 4.69
C ILE A 153 2.22 1.40 3.36
N TYR A 154 3.41 1.44 2.77
CA TYR A 154 3.61 2.09 1.47
C TYR A 154 2.74 1.45 0.39
N THR A 155 2.75 0.12 0.30
CA THR A 155 2.00 -0.62 -0.70
C THR A 155 0.49 -0.47 -0.54
N ILE A 156 -0.04 -0.59 0.67
CA ILE A 156 -1.49 -0.45 0.92
C ILE A 156 -1.95 0.98 0.70
N LEU A 157 -1.14 1.99 1.05
CA LEU A 157 -1.43 3.38 0.70
C LEU A 157 -1.55 3.56 -0.81
N SER A 158 -0.58 3.07 -1.59
CA SER A 158 -0.57 3.21 -3.05
C SER A 158 -1.75 2.49 -3.69
N VAL A 159 -2.04 1.26 -3.26
CA VAL A 159 -3.16 0.47 -3.80
C VAL A 159 -4.50 1.07 -3.40
N PHE A 160 -4.67 1.49 -2.14
CA PHE A 160 -5.89 2.13 -1.66
C PHE A 160 -6.18 3.44 -2.41
N ALA A 161 -5.19 4.33 -2.56
CA ALA A 161 -5.32 5.57 -3.30
C ALA A 161 -5.60 5.33 -4.80
N MET A 162 -4.99 4.30 -5.40
CA MET A 162 -5.30 3.84 -6.75
C MET A 162 -6.76 3.45 -6.89
N TYR A 163 -7.28 2.58 -6.01
CA TYR A 163 -8.67 2.16 -6.02
C TYR A 163 -9.63 3.32 -5.82
N ILE A 164 -9.36 4.25 -4.88
CA ILE A 164 -10.21 5.43 -4.68
C ILE A 164 -10.29 6.24 -5.96
N SER A 165 -9.17 6.43 -6.63
CA SER A 165 -9.09 7.25 -7.85
C SER A 165 -9.75 6.60 -9.08
N LEU A 166 -9.85 5.27 -9.10
CA LEU A 166 -10.50 4.52 -10.18
C LEU A 166 -12.00 4.32 -9.92
N ASP A 167 -12.38 4.06 -8.67
CA ASP A 167 -13.69 3.54 -8.27
C ASP A 167 -14.36 4.40 -7.16
N ILE A 168 -14.17 5.71 -7.15
CA ILE A 168 -14.74 6.59 -6.10
C ILE A 168 -16.28 6.51 -5.97
N LYS A 169 -16.97 6.07 -7.03
CA LYS A 169 -18.44 6.08 -7.11
C LYS A 169 -19.09 5.19 -6.05
N ASP A 170 -18.50 4.02 -5.79
CA ASP A 170 -19.00 3.01 -4.84
C ASP A 170 -18.12 2.87 -3.59
N TYR A 171 -17.16 3.78 -3.39
CA TYR A 171 -16.22 3.76 -2.27
C TYR A 171 -16.89 3.60 -0.89
N SER A 172 -18.05 4.23 -0.66
CA SER A 172 -18.79 4.08 0.60
C SER A 172 -19.34 2.67 0.83
N GLN A 173 -19.46 1.86 -0.23
CA GLN A 173 -20.02 0.51 -0.19
C GLN A 173 -18.96 -0.58 -0.13
N TRP A 174 -17.66 -0.26 -0.20
CA TRP A 174 -16.62 -1.29 -0.17
C TRP A 174 -16.66 -2.07 1.14
N GLU A 175 -16.64 -3.39 1.03
CA GLU A 175 -16.65 -4.29 2.18
C GLU A 175 -15.31 -5.04 2.28
N ILE A 176 -14.97 -5.45 3.49
CA ILE A 176 -13.83 -6.31 3.81
C ILE A 176 -14.35 -7.64 4.38
N SER A 177 -13.56 -8.69 4.26
CA SER A 177 -13.72 -9.96 4.95
C SER A 177 -13.10 -9.89 6.34
N PHE A 178 -13.85 -10.27 7.37
CA PHE A 178 -13.40 -10.15 8.76
C PHE A 178 -12.20 -11.07 9.05
N GLU A 179 -12.02 -12.11 8.24
CA GLU A 179 -10.95 -13.09 8.27
C GLU A 179 -9.56 -12.44 8.19
N TRP A 180 -9.43 -11.24 7.61
CA TRP A 180 -8.17 -10.49 7.63
C TRP A 180 -7.72 -10.10 9.05
N LEU A 181 -8.63 -10.09 10.03
CA LEU A 181 -8.31 -9.85 11.44
C LEU A 181 -7.42 -10.95 12.02
N LEU A 182 -7.42 -12.14 11.41
CA LEU A 182 -6.53 -13.22 11.81
C LEU A 182 -5.06 -12.81 11.75
N ILE A 183 -4.65 -11.95 10.80
CA ILE A 183 -3.26 -11.46 10.72
C ILE A 183 -2.89 -10.72 12.01
N TYR A 184 -3.76 -9.82 12.47
CA TYR A 184 -3.58 -9.11 13.73
C TYR A 184 -3.56 -10.07 14.94
N LEU A 185 -4.53 -10.97 15.02
CA LEU A 185 -4.67 -11.90 16.15
C LEU A 185 -3.47 -12.85 16.25
N LEU A 186 -2.91 -13.30 15.12
CA LEU A 186 -1.69 -14.11 15.10
C LEU A 186 -0.50 -13.37 15.71
N GLY A 187 -0.28 -12.11 15.32
CA GLY A 187 0.77 -11.27 15.93
C GLY A 187 0.52 -11.03 17.42
N TYR A 188 -0.72 -10.67 17.77
CA TYR A 188 -1.12 -10.37 19.14
C TYR A 188 -0.90 -11.56 20.08
N PHE A 189 -1.37 -12.75 19.70
CA PHE A 189 -1.20 -13.96 20.51
C PHE A 189 0.26 -14.41 20.58
N ALA A 190 1.03 -14.28 19.49
CA ALA A 190 2.46 -14.58 19.52
C ALA A 190 3.19 -13.76 20.58
N ILE A 191 2.92 -12.45 20.64
CA ILE A 191 3.57 -11.53 21.59
C ILE A 191 3.04 -11.73 23.01
N HIS A 192 1.72 -11.69 23.21
CA HIS A 192 1.16 -11.59 24.57
C HIS A 192 0.87 -12.94 25.24
N LEU A 193 0.54 -13.99 24.47
CA LEU A 193 0.28 -15.31 25.03
C LEU A 193 1.54 -16.18 25.00
N PHE A 194 2.21 -16.24 23.85
CA PHE A 194 3.37 -17.11 23.66
C PHE A 194 4.71 -16.44 24.01
N LYS A 195 4.72 -15.13 24.31
CA LYS A 195 5.92 -14.34 24.65
C LYS A 195 7.01 -14.38 23.56
N ILE A 196 6.59 -14.52 22.31
CA ILE A 196 7.44 -14.46 21.12
C ILE A 196 7.43 -13.02 20.62
N ASP A 197 8.18 -12.16 21.31
CA ASP A 197 8.35 -10.76 20.92
C ASP A 197 9.64 -10.60 20.11
N ASN A 198 9.49 -10.53 18.79
CA ASN A 198 10.59 -10.30 17.88
C ASN A 198 10.11 -9.45 16.70
N PHE A 199 11.04 -9.05 15.84
CA PHE A 199 10.68 -8.17 14.74
C PHE A 199 9.65 -8.81 13.80
N TYR A 200 9.69 -10.12 13.54
CA TYR A 200 8.70 -10.78 12.67
C TYR A 200 7.28 -10.68 13.23
N THR A 201 7.08 -10.96 14.52
CA THR A 201 5.76 -10.91 15.15
C THR A 201 5.23 -9.48 15.24
N ASN A 202 6.11 -8.50 15.49
CA ASN A 202 5.78 -7.08 15.45
C ASN A 202 5.37 -6.60 14.04
N ASN A 203 6.05 -7.05 12.98
CA ASN A 203 5.64 -6.73 11.61
C ASN A 203 4.27 -7.33 11.28
N ILE A 204 4.00 -8.59 11.67
CA ILE A 204 2.70 -9.22 11.44
C ILE A 204 1.58 -8.46 12.16
N LEU A 205 1.80 -8.09 13.43
CA LEU A 205 0.86 -7.30 14.22
C LEU A 205 0.56 -5.96 13.51
N GLY A 206 1.61 -5.21 13.14
CA GLY A 206 1.48 -3.93 12.46
C GLY A 206 0.76 -4.03 11.11
N ILE A 207 1.03 -5.07 10.30
CA ILE A 207 0.32 -5.32 9.04
C ILE A 207 -1.17 -5.53 9.30
N GLY A 208 -1.51 -6.36 10.29
CA GLY A 208 -2.90 -6.60 10.70
C GLY A 208 -3.62 -5.33 11.16
N GLU A 209 -2.98 -4.52 11.99
CA GLU A 209 -3.50 -3.22 12.42
C GLU A 209 -3.72 -2.29 11.21
N CYS A 210 -2.72 -2.17 10.35
CA CYS A 210 -2.74 -1.28 9.19
C CYS A 210 -3.89 -1.59 8.23
N ILE A 211 -4.17 -2.87 7.95
CA ILE A 211 -5.32 -3.28 7.13
C ILE A 211 -6.62 -2.66 7.65
N PHE A 212 -6.87 -2.78 8.95
CA PHE A 212 -8.10 -2.26 9.57
C PHE A 212 -8.07 -0.76 9.81
N ILE A 213 -6.90 -0.11 9.94
CA ILE A 213 -6.82 1.35 9.90
C ILE A 213 -7.31 1.88 8.54
N PHE A 214 -6.82 1.32 7.43
CA PHE A 214 -7.27 1.74 6.10
C PHE A 214 -8.76 1.45 5.88
N PHE A 215 -9.26 0.31 6.37
CA PHE A 215 -10.69 0.02 6.30
C PHE A 215 -11.51 0.93 7.23
N GLY A 216 -10.95 1.33 8.37
CA GLY A 216 -11.50 2.31 9.28
C GLY A 216 -11.66 3.68 8.63
N VAL A 217 -10.65 4.15 7.88
CA VAL A 217 -10.74 5.37 7.06
C VAL A 217 -11.90 5.26 6.07
N LYS A 218 -12.02 4.13 5.36
CA LYS A 218 -13.16 3.89 4.46
C LYS A 218 -14.50 3.91 5.21
N THR A 219 -14.56 3.37 6.42
CA THR A 219 -15.78 3.31 7.26
C THR A 219 -16.17 4.71 7.74
N LEU A 220 -15.21 5.49 8.23
CA LEU A 220 -15.38 6.90 8.57
C LEU A 220 -15.88 7.72 7.37
N TYR A 221 -15.27 7.54 6.19
CA TYR A 221 -15.74 8.15 4.95
C TYR A 221 -17.21 7.82 4.66
N SER A 222 -17.61 6.55 4.87
CA SER A 222 -18.98 6.09 4.64
C SER A 222 -19.98 6.75 5.59
N VAL A 223 -19.56 7.12 6.81
CA VAL A 223 -20.36 7.89 7.77
C VAL A 223 -20.41 9.37 7.37
N PHE A 224 -19.26 9.99 7.07
CA PHE A 224 -19.19 11.41 6.74
C PHE A 224 -19.86 11.75 5.41
N SER A 225 -19.73 10.89 4.40
CA SER A 225 -20.34 11.10 3.09
C SER A 225 -21.88 11.11 3.12
N LYS A 226 -22.51 10.60 4.19
CA LYS A 226 -23.97 10.74 4.42
C LYS A 226 -24.36 12.13 4.92
N LYS A 227 -23.44 12.83 5.60
CA LYS A 227 -23.68 14.14 6.23
C LYS A 227 -23.07 15.30 5.43
N ILE A 228 -21.98 15.06 4.71
CA ILE A 228 -21.19 16.08 3.99
C ILE A 228 -21.45 15.93 2.48
N LYS A 229 -21.98 16.99 1.87
CA LYS A 229 -22.29 17.03 0.42
C LYS A 229 -21.06 16.82 -0.46
N TYR A 230 -19.93 17.42 -0.08
CA TYR A 230 -18.68 17.31 -0.83
C TYR A 230 -17.89 16.05 -0.44
N LYS A 231 -17.95 15.03 -1.30
CA LYS A 231 -17.28 13.74 -1.09
C LYS A 231 -15.76 13.86 -0.86
N GLY A 232 -15.10 14.81 -1.51
CA GLY A 232 -13.66 15.07 -1.30
C GLY A 232 -13.35 15.50 0.13
N ILE A 233 -14.15 16.41 0.70
CA ILE A 233 -14.01 16.87 2.08
C ILE A 233 -14.27 15.72 3.06
N ALA A 234 -15.33 14.94 2.83
CA ALA A 234 -15.63 13.76 3.65
C ALA A 234 -14.45 12.76 3.69
N ASN A 235 -13.78 12.56 2.54
CA ASN A 235 -12.62 11.68 2.47
C ASN A 235 -11.39 12.28 3.16
N MET A 236 -11.15 13.58 2.99
CA MET A 236 -10.04 14.27 3.65
C MET A 236 -10.16 14.19 5.18
N ILE A 237 -11.36 14.43 5.73
CA ILE A 237 -11.61 14.32 7.17
C ILE A 237 -11.40 12.88 7.65
N ALA A 238 -11.88 11.88 6.91
CA ALA A 238 -11.69 10.48 7.26
C ALA A 238 -10.19 10.10 7.30
N VAL A 239 -9.41 10.54 6.31
CA VAL A 239 -7.96 10.32 6.28
C VAL A 239 -7.26 11.05 7.43
N MET A 240 -7.62 12.31 7.70
CA MET A 240 -7.05 13.07 8.81
C MET A 240 -7.31 12.40 10.16
N LEU A 241 -8.53 11.90 10.40
CA LEU A 241 -8.83 11.14 11.62
C LEU A 241 -8.07 9.82 11.68
N GLY A 242 -7.89 9.14 10.54
CA GLY A 242 -7.04 7.96 10.44
C GLY A 242 -5.59 8.20 10.88
N LEU A 243 -5.03 9.34 10.49
CA LEU A 243 -3.67 9.73 10.82
C LEU A 243 -3.53 10.22 12.28
N LEU A 244 -4.50 11.00 12.77
CA LEU A 244 -4.46 11.58 14.11
C LEU A 244 -4.85 10.58 15.21
N PHE A 245 -5.75 9.63 14.90
CA PHE A 245 -6.28 8.65 15.83
C PHE A 245 -6.22 7.23 15.23
N PRO A 246 -5.02 6.69 15.00
CA PRO A 246 -4.83 5.41 14.32
C PRO A 246 -5.49 4.25 15.08
N PHE A 247 -5.33 4.17 16.40
CA PHE A 247 -5.97 3.11 17.20
C PHE A 247 -7.50 3.19 17.18
N GLY A 248 -8.08 4.40 17.34
CA GLY A 248 -9.52 4.58 17.22
C GLY A 248 -10.05 4.20 15.84
N THR A 249 -9.29 4.52 14.80
CA THR A 249 -9.62 4.18 13.41
C THR A 249 -9.50 2.68 13.15
N PHE A 250 -8.50 2.01 13.72
CA PHE A 250 -8.39 0.55 13.72
C PHE A 250 -9.65 -0.09 14.30
N VAL A 251 -10.06 0.31 15.50
CA VAL A 251 -11.25 -0.21 16.18
C VAL A 251 -12.51 -0.01 15.34
N ILE A 252 -12.70 1.19 14.77
CA ILE A 252 -13.81 1.48 13.84
C ILE A 252 -13.76 0.56 12.62
N GLY A 253 -12.57 0.32 12.06
CA GLY A 253 -12.37 -0.61 10.95
C GLY A 253 -12.79 -2.03 11.31
N VAL A 254 -12.37 -2.53 12.48
CA VAL A 254 -12.74 -3.87 12.96
C VAL A 254 -14.27 -3.98 13.08
N PHE A 255 -14.93 -3.06 13.77
CA PHE A 255 -16.39 -3.05 13.91
C PHE A 255 -17.12 -2.96 12.55
N GLY A 256 -16.62 -2.11 11.65
CA GLY A 256 -17.14 -2.01 10.28
C GLY A 256 -16.99 -3.33 9.50
N GLY A 257 -15.90 -4.06 9.71
CA GLY A 257 -15.64 -5.36 9.07
C GLY A 257 -16.60 -6.46 9.52
N PHE A 258 -16.99 -6.45 10.80
CA PHE A 258 -18.04 -7.32 11.34
C PHE A 258 -19.45 -6.91 10.92
N LYS A 259 -19.62 -5.78 10.21
CA LYS A 259 -20.92 -5.20 9.86
C LYS A 259 -21.85 -5.05 11.08
N ILE A 260 -21.29 -4.79 12.26
CA ILE A 260 -22.09 -4.61 13.49
C ILE A 260 -23.08 -3.45 13.31
N ASP A 261 -22.72 -2.44 12.50
CA ASP A 261 -23.59 -1.34 12.07
C ASP A 261 -24.84 -1.78 11.26
N LYS A 262 -24.85 -3.00 10.70
CA LYS A 262 -25.99 -3.58 9.95
C LYS A 262 -26.83 -4.54 10.80
N ILE A 263 -26.44 -4.79 12.06
CA ILE A 263 -27.33 -5.44 13.02
C ILE A 263 -28.43 -4.42 13.29
N LYS A 264 -29.49 -4.48 12.48
CA LYS A 264 -30.79 -3.97 12.89
C LYS A 264 -31.05 -4.63 14.23
N ILE A 265 -30.97 -3.86 15.30
CA ILE A 265 -31.78 -4.13 16.48
C ILE A 265 -33.19 -4.18 15.90
N ASN A 266 -33.68 -5.40 15.67
CA ASN A 266 -35.09 -5.63 15.44
C ASN A 266 -35.75 -5.16 16.73
N GLU A 267 -36.04 -3.86 16.80
CA GLU A 267 -37.12 -3.35 17.62
C GLU A 267 -38.36 -4.09 17.14
N LYS A 268 -38.67 -5.15 17.89
CA LYS A 268 -39.86 -5.95 17.71
C LYS A 268 -41.04 -4.98 17.74
N LYS A 269 -41.89 -5.11 16.71
CA LYS A 269 -43.28 -4.66 16.71
C LYS A 269 -44.01 -5.15 17.96
#